data_AF-A0A2X2JRT6-F1
#
_entry.id   AF-A0A2X2JRT6-F1
#
_cell.length_a   1.000
_cell.length_b   1.000
_cell.length_c   1.000
_cell.angle_alpha   90.00
_cell.angle_beta   90.00
_cell.angle_gamma   90.00
#
_symmetry.space_group_name_H-M   'P 1'
#
loop_
_entity.id
_entity.type
_entity.pdbx_description
1 polymer ?
#
loop_
_entity_poly.entity_id
_entity_poly.type
_entity_poly.pdbx_seq_one_letter_code
_entity_poly.pdbx_strand_id
1 'polypeptide(L)' 'MRLSEITGKKLERKDFRKGYTAEGLAIVLGSIFNSFPYTAYSQNVGLVSLSGAKKNNVIYGMVRVITYMWLYT' A
#
# COMPACT_ATOMS: atom_id res chain seq x y z
N MET A 1 -6.09 1.55 13.47
CA MET A 1 -5.68 2.61 14.42
C MET A 1 -4.19 2.52 14.77
N ARG A 2 -3.28 2.34 13.79
CA ARG A 2 -1.83 2.14 14.08
C ARG A 2 -0.92 2.91 13.14
N LEU A 3 -1.23 3.01 11.84
CA LEU A 3 -0.34 3.68 10.88
C LEU A 3 -0.19 5.19 11.15
N SER A 4 -1.25 5.90 11.56
CA SER A 4 -1.17 7.34 11.91
C SER A 4 -0.26 7.61 13.10
N GLU A 5 -0.33 6.76 14.12
CA GLU A 5 0.51 6.85 15.33
C GLU A 5 1.97 6.50 15.00
N ILE A 6 2.19 5.43 14.23
CA ILE A 6 3.53 5.02 13.78
C ILE A 6 4.17 6.12 12.92
N THR A 7 3.42 6.72 11.99
CA THR A 7 3.92 7.73 11.07
C THR A 7 3.92 9.15 11.64
N GLY A 8 3.29 9.37 12.80
CA GLY A 8 3.12 10.71 13.39
C GLY A 8 2.23 11.65 12.57
N LYS A 9 1.48 11.12 11.59
CA LYS A 9 0.57 11.90 10.75
C LYS A 9 -0.85 11.81 11.27
N LYS A 10 -1.47 12.97 11.51
CA LYS A 10 -2.90 13.08 11.77
C LYS A 10 -3.64 12.74 10.47
N LEU A 11 -4.39 11.64 10.47
CA LEU A 11 -5.24 11.24 9.35
C LEU A 11 -6.62 11.86 9.52
N GLU A 12 -7.10 12.54 8.49
CA GLU A 12 -8.45 13.10 8.46
C GLU A 12 -9.40 12.23 7.65
N ARG A 13 -10.71 12.44 7.80
CA ARG A 13 -11.75 11.71 7.03
C ARG A 13 -11.50 11.77 5.51
N LYS A 14 -10.93 12.87 5.01
CA LYS A 14 -10.57 13.05 3.61
C LYS A 14 -9.48 12.08 3.15
N ASP A 15 -8.51 11.76 4.01
CA ASP A 15 -7.43 10.83 3.70
C ASP A 15 -7.95 9.39 3.62
N PHE A 16 -8.83 9.01 4.54
CA PHE A 16 -9.52 7.71 4.48
C PHE A 16 -10.36 7.57 3.21
N ARG A 17 -11.10 8.62 2.82
CA ARG A 17 -11.90 8.59 1.57
C ARG A 17 -11.01 8.40 0.34
N LYS A 18 -9.87 9.11 0.28
CA LYS A 18 -8.89 8.94 -0.81
C LYS A 18 -8.29 7.54 -0.83
N GLY A 19 -7.93 7.00 0.34
CA GLY A 19 -7.39 5.64 0.48
C GLY A 19 -8.35 4.57 -0.05
N TYR A 20 -9.61 4.59 0.41
CA TYR A 20 -10.63 3.64 -0.06
C TYR A 20 -10.94 3.79 -1.56
N THR A 21 -10.94 5.02 -2.08
CA THR A 21 -11.16 5.26 -3.51
C THR A 21 -10.01 4.70 -4.34
N ALA A 22 -8.76 4.88 -3.88
CA ALA A 22 -7.58 4.32 -4.54
C ALA A 22 -7.56 2.79 -4.51
N GLU A 23 -7.96 2.17 -3.38
CA GLU A 23 -8.10 0.72 -3.26
C GLU A 23 -9.18 0.18 -4.21
N GLY A 24 -10.35 0.82 -4.28
CA GLY A 24 -11.40 0.45 -5.22
C GLY A 24 -10.95 0.57 -6.69
N LEU A 25 -10.25 1.66 -7.04
CA LEU A 25 -9.66 1.82 -8.38
C LEU A 25 -8.64 0.72 -8.70
N ALA A 26 -7.77 0.38 -7.75
CA ALA A 26 -6.79 -0.68 -7.92
C ALA A 26 -7.45 -2.06 -8.13
N ILE A 27 -8.54 -2.35 -7.41
CA ILE A 27 -9.31 -3.59 -7.58
C ILE A 27 -9.98 -3.64 -8.96
N VAL A 28 -10.59 -2.54 -9.40
CA VAL A 28 -11.22 -2.45 -10.74
C VAL A 28 -10.18 -2.65 -11.84
N LEU A 29 -9.05 -1.95 -11.74
CA LEU A 29 -7.93 -2.11 -12.68
C LEU A 29 -7.38 -3.54 -12.65
N GLY A 30 -7.13 -4.10 -11.46
CA GLY A 30 -6.69 -5.48 -11.30
C GLY A 30 -7.65 -6.46 -11.97
N SER A 31 -8.96 -6.30 -11.76
CA SER A 31 -9.99 -7.15 -12.35
C SER A 31 -9.99 -7.12 -13.88
N ILE A 32 -9.76 -5.95 -14.49
CA ILE A 32 -9.60 -5.81 -15.95
C ILE A 32 -8.38 -6.61 -16.46
N PHE A 33 -7.30 -6.64 -15.69
CA PHE A 33 -6.08 -7.39 -16.01
C PHE A 33 -6.07 -8.83 -15.45
N ASN A 34 -7.24 -9.44 -15.19
CA ASN A 34 -7.37 -10.79 -14.62
C ASN A 34 -6.66 -11.00 -13.27
N SER A 35 -6.54 -9.95 -12.47
CA SER A 35 -5.92 -9.97 -11.16
C SER A 35 -6.97 -9.94 -10.05
N PHE A 36 -6.77 -10.75 -9.02
CA PHE A 36 -7.69 -10.84 -7.89
C PHE A 36 -7.65 -9.57 -7.03
N PRO A 37 -8.73 -9.25 -6.28
CA PRO A 37 -8.78 -8.06 -5.44
C PRO A 37 -7.64 -8.05 -4.41
N TYR A 38 -6.76 -7.05 -4.47
CA TYR A 38 -5.72 -6.83 -3.46
C TYR A 38 -6.18 -5.79 -2.44
N THR A 39 -6.04 -6.11 -1.16
CA THR A 39 -6.26 -5.19 -0.05
C THR A 39 -4.96 -4.88 0.67
N ALA A 40 -4.94 -3.77 1.41
CA ALA A 40 -3.78 -3.39 2.22
C ALA A 40 -3.51 -4.42 3.32
N TYR A 41 -2.35 -5.07 3.25
CA TYR A 41 -1.99 -6.13 4.18
C TYR A 41 -1.61 -5.57 5.56
N SER A 42 -2.31 -5.98 6.61
CA SER A 42 -2.08 -5.46 7.98
C SER A 42 -0.70 -5.81 8.56
N GLN A 43 -0.05 -6.90 8.08
CA GLN A 43 1.34 -7.23 8.46
C GLN A 43 2.34 -6.17 8.00
N ASN A 44 2.11 -5.49 6.88
CA ASN A 44 3.01 -4.43 6.40
C ASN A 44 3.06 -3.26 7.39
N VAL A 45 1.96 -2.97 8.09
CA VAL A 45 1.92 -1.96 9.14
C VAL A 45 2.76 -2.37 10.35
N GLY A 46 2.73 -3.66 10.72
CA GLY A 46 3.59 -4.22 11.78
C GLY A 46 5.07 -4.14 11.42
N LEU A 47 5.42 -4.48 10.18
CA LEU A 47 6.79 -4.36 9.68
C LEU A 47 7.29 -2.91 9.68
N VAL A 48 6.44 -1.95 9.29
CA VAL A 48 6.78 -0.52 9.33
C VAL A 48 6.99 -0.02 10.77
N SER A 49 6.20 -0.52 11.74
CA SER A 49 6.43 -0.17 13.16
C SER A 49 7.76 -0.68 13.71
N LEU A 50 8.18 -1.88 13.29
CA LEU A 50 9.43 -2.49 13.76
C LEU A 50 10.67 -1.94 13.04
N SER A 51 10.56 -1.68 11.73
CA SER A 51 11.67 -1.19 10.90
C SER A 51 11.94 0.31 11.03
N GLY A 52 10.97 1.08 11.53
CA GLY A 52 11.06 2.55 11.58
C GLY A 52 11.00 3.23 10.20
N ALA A 53 10.83 2.47 9.12
CA ALA A 53 10.81 2.98 7.75
C ALA A 53 9.45 3.61 7.40
N LYS A 54 9.24 4.85 7.87
CA LYS A 54 7.96 5.57 7.77
C LYS A 54 7.72 6.25 6.40
N LYS A 55 8.73 6.32 5.54
CA LYS A 55 8.64 6.98 4.21
C LYS A 55 8.06 6.01 3.17
N ASN A 56 7.24 6.54 2.26
CA ASN A 56 6.65 5.81 1.13
C ASN A 56 7.67 5.36 0.06
N ASN A 57 8.90 5.87 0.07
CA ASN A 57 9.97 5.44 -0.84
C ASN A 57 10.22 3.92 -0.83
N VAL A 58 10.04 3.26 0.32
CA VAL A 58 10.21 1.81 0.44
C VAL A 58 9.16 1.07 -0.40
N ILE A 59 7.91 1.55 -0.40
CA ILE A 59 6.82 0.98 -1.20
C ILE A 59 7.11 1.14 -2.69
N TYR A 60 7.58 2.30 -3.13
CA TYR A 60 7.97 2.50 -4.55
C TYR A 60 9.13 1.59 -4.97
N GLY A 61 10.08 1.33 -4.06
CA GLY A 61 11.14 0.36 -4.28
C GLY A 61 10.59 -1.05 -4.48
N MET A 62 9.67 -1.49 -3.62
CA MET A 62 9.04 -2.81 -3.74
C MET A 62 8.27 -2.98 -5.06
N VAL A 63 7.52 -1.96 -5.50
CA VAL A 63 6.81 -2.00 -6.79
C VAL A 63 7.79 -2.22 -7.93
N ARG A 64 8.91 -1.47 -7.96
CA ARG A 64 9.95 -1.66 -8.98
C ARG A 64 10.55 -3.06 -8.97
N VAL A 65 10.85 -3.60 -7.79
CA VAL A 65 11.41 -4.96 -7.65
C VAL A 65 10.43 -6.00 -8.17
N ILE A 66 9.15 -5.91 -7.80
CA ILE A 66 8.12 -6.86 -8.23
C ILE A 66 7.90 -6.77 -9.74
N THR A 67 7.77 -5.55 -10.29
CA THR A 67 7.64 -5.37 -11.74
C THR A 67 8.87 -5.88 -12.49
N TYR A 68 10.06 -5.65 -11.96
CA TYR A 68 11.29 -6.19 -12.54
C TYR A 68 11.28 -7.72 -12.51
N MET A 69 11.01 -8.36 -11.36
CA MET A 69 10.90 -9.82 -11.29
C MET A 69 9.88 -10.38 -12.29
N TRP A 70 8.73 -9.73 -12.46
CA TRP A 70 7.70 -10.14 -13.39
C TRP A 70 8.11 -10.05 -14.87
N LEU A 71 9.06 -9.17 -15.22
CA LEU A 71 9.59 -9.04 -16.58
C LEU A 71 10.68 -10.08 -16.91
N TYR A 72 11.30 -10.69 -15.89
CA TYR A 72 12.40 -11.65 -16.04
C TYR A 72 12.01 -13.08 -15.62
N THR A 73 10.72 -13.34 -15.40
CA THR A 73 10.13 -14.68 -15.14
C THR A 73 9.21 -15.02 -16.30
#